data_AF-A0A8H6DVV1-F1
#
_entry.id   AF-A0A8H6DVV1-F1
#
_cell.length_a   1.000
_cell.length_b   1.000
_cell.length_c   1.000
_cell.angle_alpha   90.00
_cell.angle_beta   90.00
_cell.angle_gamma   90.00
#
_symmetry.space_group_name_H-M   'P 1'
#
loop_
_entity.id
_entity.type
_entity.pdbx_description
1 polymer ?
#
loop_
_entity_poly.entity_id
_entity_poly.type
_entity_poly.pdbx_seq_one_letter_code
_entity_poly.pdbx_strand_id
1 'polypeptide(L)'
;MKSLLATIDLVIECRDYRVPLTSRNPLFESALEGKERVIVYTKRDLGGGSRDNRNEHVIAQWHHPTPTMFVRNGKDAEGEASGRKSVMKLLDLLREHAQKRWKLVGHRVMVVGMPNVGKSTLLNALRAQGIGKGKVAATGAQPGVTRKVSSSGVKIIPSEDDVESTDVGARRKLQGVGGGVYLLDTPGVFIPYVPDAEAMMKLALCGSVKDTIIPPVMLADYLLYHLNLQSPTLYSEYAPPTNEVIELLSEIAKKTGRLGKGGTIDTEATSLWLIQKWRSGNMGRFLLDDVEEKSLEKAKLDEEGAVPSFNQARKAERERRRERNRARGEK
;
A
#
# COMPACT_ATOMS: atom_id res chain seq x y z
N MET A 1 8.68 1.07 -20.14
CA MET A 1 7.68 1.80 -19.34
C MET A 1 7.03 2.94 -20.14
N LYS A 2 7.81 3.78 -20.84
CA LYS A 2 7.28 4.90 -21.66
C LYS A 2 6.17 4.52 -22.65
N SER A 3 6.28 3.38 -23.36
CA SER A 3 5.24 2.92 -24.30
C SER A 3 3.93 2.48 -23.60
N LEU A 4 4.02 1.92 -22.39
CA LEU A 4 2.83 1.58 -21.60
C LEU A 4 2.15 2.85 -21.09
N LEU A 5 2.93 3.79 -20.53
CA LEU A 5 2.45 5.06 -20.01
C LEU A 5 1.73 5.90 -21.06
N ALA A 6 2.15 5.84 -22.33
CA ALA A 6 1.46 6.54 -23.42
C ALA A 6 -0.01 6.14 -23.55
N THR A 7 -0.34 4.88 -23.23
CA THR A 7 -1.72 4.36 -23.29
C THR A 7 -2.52 4.55 -22.00
N ILE A 8 -1.90 5.08 -20.93
CA ILE A 8 -2.57 5.29 -19.64
C ILE A 8 -3.19 6.67 -19.58
N ASP A 9 -4.46 6.70 -19.17
CA ASP A 9 -5.28 7.91 -19.00
C ASP A 9 -5.21 8.49 -17.60
N LEU A 10 -5.10 7.63 -16.58
CA LEU A 10 -5.03 8.03 -15.17
C LEU A 10 -4.16 7.05 -14.38
N VAL A 11 -3.42 7.56 -13.40
CA VAL A 11 -2.66 6.74 -12.46
C VAL A 11 -3.30 6.75 -11.07
N ILE A 12 -3.45 5.58 -10.47
CA ILE A 12 -3.72 5.42 -9.04
C ILE A 12 -2.38 5.13 -8.36
N GLU A 13 -1.91 6.07 -7.55
CA GLU A 13 -0.71 5.90 -6.74
C GLU A 13 -1.08 5.40 -5.34
N CYS A 14 -0.87 4.10 -5.10
CA CYS A 14 -1.16 3.50 -3.80
C CYS A 14 -0.02 3.71 -2.80
N ARG A 15 -0.38 4.20 -1.62
CA ARG A 15 0.50 4.34 -0.45
C ARG A 15 -0.10 3.60 0.76
N ASP A 16 0.74 3.27 1.74
CA ASP A 16 0.29 2.60 2.98
C ASP A 16 0.00 3.69 4.03
N TYR A 17 -1.25 3.76 4.51
CA TYR A 17 -1.67 4.81 5.42
C TYR A 17 -0.95 4.82 6.77
N ARG A 18 -0.35 3.69 7.19
CA ARG A 18 0.42 3.62 8.43
C ARG A 18 1.75 4.38 8.34
N VAL A 19 2.24 4.61 7.13
CA VAL A 19 3.54 5.22 6.83
C VAL A 19 3.38 6.19 5.65
N PRO A 20 2.58 7.27 5.79
CA PRO A 20 2.17 8.09 4.67
C PRO A 20 3.30 8.87 3.99
N LEU A 21 4.40 9.14 4.71
CA LEU A 21 5.61 9.78 4.18
C LEU A 21 6.55 8.72 3.63
N THR A 22 6.83 7.70 4.44
CA THR A 22 7.85 6.68 4.18
C THR A 22 7.45 5.75 3.01
N SER A 23 6.15 5.54 2.76
CA SER A 23 5.68 4.74 1.61
C SER A 23 5.64 5.51 0.28
N ARG A 24 6.07 6.77 0.26
CA ARG A 24 6.31 7.52 -0.98
C ARG A 24 7.43 6.86 -1.78
N ASN A 25 7.31 6.88 -3.10
CA ASN A 25 8.37 6.40 -3.98
C ASN A 25 8.76 7.52 -4.96
N PRO A 26 9.92 8.18 -4.75
CA PRO A 26 10.41 9.26 -5.62
C PRO A 26 10.61 8.84 -7.08
N LEU A 27 10.78 7.55 -7.37
CA LEU A 27 10.86 7.08 -8.76
C LEU A 27 9.56 7.32 -9.52
N PHE A 28 8.41 7.30 -8.84
CA PHE A 28 7.13 7.59 -9.49
C PHE A 28 6.95 9.08 -9.79
N GLU A 29 7.47 9.97 -8.95
CA GLU A 29 7.41 11.42 -9.19
C GLU A 29 8.04 11.77 -10.55
N SER A 30 9.23 11.24 -10.82
CA SER A 30 9.91 11.45 -12.12
C SER A 30 9.31 10.62 -13.26
N ALA A 31 8.91 9.37 -13.02
CA ALA A 31 8.42 8.48 -14.08
C ALA A 31 6.99 8.82 -14.56
N LEU A 32 6.19 9.49 -13.71
CA LEU A 32 4.80 9.86 -13.97
C LEU A 32 4.62 11.36 -14.21
N GLU A 33 5.70 12.10 -14.41
CA GLU A 33 5.65 13.52 -14.71
C GLU A 33 4.72 13.79 -15.91
N GLY A 34 3.82 14.76 -15.75
CA GLY A 34 2.80 15.11 -16.74
C GLY A 34 1.62 14.14 -16.87
N LYS A 35 1.57 13.05 -16.08
CA LYS A 35 0.40 12.16 -16.01
C LYS A 35 -0.52 12.56 -14.87
N GLU A 36 -1.81 12.66 -15.16
CA GLU A 36 -2.84 12.81 -14.14
C GLU A 36 -2.83 11.60 -13.20
N ARG A 37 -2.92 11.89 -11.90
CA ARG A 37 -2.89 10.87 -10.84
C ARG A 37 -3.87 11.17 -9.73
N VAL A 38 -4.30 10.12 -9.04
CA VAL A 38 -4.99 10.16 -7.74
C VAL A 38 -4.14 9.40 -6.74
N ILE A 39 -3.92 9.99 -5.57
CA ILE A 39 -3.18 9.34 -4.49
C ILE A 39 -4.17 8.59 -3.61
N VAL A 40 -3.93 7.29 -3.42
CA VAL A 40 -4.81 6.41 -2.66
C VAL A 40 -4.05 5.80 -1.49
N TYR A 41 -4.36 6.27 -0.29
CA TYR A 41 -3.87 5.67 0.93
C TYR A 41 -4.71 4.44 1.29
N THR A 42 -4.13 3.28 1.06
CA THR A 42 -4.70 1.98 1.42
C THR A 42 -4.40 1.61 2.87
N LYS A 43 -5.11 0.61 3.41
CA LYS A 43 -4.98 0.16 4.81
C LYS A 43 -5.32 1.24 5.84
N ARG A 44 -6.21 2.17 5.49
CA ARG A 44 -6.63 3.25 6.39
C ARG A 44 -7.17 2.74 7.72
N ASP A 45 -7.82 1.57 7.71
CA ASP A 45 -8.34 0.88 8.88
C ASP A 45 -7.29 0.43 9.89
N LEU A 46 -6.00 0.40 9.52
CA LEU A 46 -4.88 -0.02 10.38
C LEU A 46 -4.08 1.14 10.98
N GLY A 47 -4.31 2.38 10.57
CA GLY A 47 -3.56 3.55 11.03
C GLY A 47 -4.37 4.51 11.90
N GLY A 48 -4.99 4.05 12.99
CA GLY A 48 -5.73 4.93 13.90
C GLY A 48 -7.23 4.65 13.98
N GLY A 49 -7.91 5.41 14.84
CA GLY A 49 -9.33 5.26 15.12
C GLY A 49 -10.26 5.72 13.99
N SER A 50 -11.55 5.41 14.11
CA SER A 50 -12.57 5.75 13.12
C SER A 50 -12.82 7.26 12.93
N ARG A 51 -12.39 8.09 13.90
CA ARG A 51 -12.62 9.53 13.96
C ARG A 51 -11.40 10.40 13.70
N ASP A 52 -10.24 9.81 13.38
CA ASP A 52 -9.02 10.57 13.14
C ASP A 52 -9.02 11.22 11.74
N ASN A 53 -9.74 12.33 11.62
CA ASN A 53 -9.82 13.13 10.39
C ASN A 53 -8.69 14.17 10.29
N ARG A 54 -7.95 14.43 11.38
CA ARG A 54 -6.87 15.43 11.40
C ARG A 54 -5.73 15.00 10.49
N ASN A 55 -5.26 13.77 10.66
CA ASN A 55 -4.18 13.22 9.84
C ASN A 55 -4.59 13.14 8.37
N GLU A 56 -5.83 12.72 8.07
CA GLU A 56 -6.35 12.71 6.71
C GLU A 56 -6.36 14.10 6.07
N HIS A 57 -6.73 15.13 6.83
CA HIS A 57 -6.75 16.52 6.36
C HIS A 57 -5.33 17.01 6.01
N VAL A 58 -4.38 16.82 6.92
CA VAL A 58 -2.97 17.22 6.71
C VAL A 58 -2.38 16.45 5.52
N ILE A 59 -2.59 15.15 5.45
CA ILE A 59 -2.13 14.31 4.32
C ILE A 59 -2.76 14.75 3.00
N ALA A 60 -4.03 15.15 2.98
CA ALA A 60 -4.67 15.65 1.76
C ALA A 60 -4.07 17.00 1.33
N GLN A 61 -3.74 17.89 2.27
CA GLN A 61 -3.11 19.18 1.99
C GLN A 61 -1.71 19.03 1.39
N TRP A 62 -0.94 18.06 1.85
CA TRP A 62 0.39 17.73 1.29
C TRP A 62 0.39 17.50 -0.22
N HIS A 63 -0.73 17.01 -0.77
CA HIS A 63 -0.84 16.61 -2.17
C HIS A 63 -1.62 17.59 -3.03
N HIS A 64 -2.23 18.62 -2.43
CA HIS A 64 -3.07 19.57 -3.16
C HIS A 64 -2.32 20.18 -4.35
N PRO A 65 -2.92 20.26 -5.56
CA PRO A 65 -4.33 19.99 -5.89
C PRO A 65 -4.65 18.53 -6.29
N THR A 66 -3.70 17.61 -6.15
CA THR A 66 -3.89 16.20 -6.53
C THR A 66 -4.96 15.54 -5.66
N PRO A 67 -6.00 14.90 -6.24
CA PRO A 67 -7.01 14.20 -5.47
C PRO A 67 -6.38 13.12 -4.58
N THR A 68 -6.77 13.11 -3.30
CA THR A 68 -6.28 12.15 -2.30
C THR A 68 -7.45 11.42 -1.66
N MET A 69 -7.37 10.09 -1.62
CA MET A 69 -8.42 9.22 -1.13
C MET A 69 -7.88 8.24 -0.08
N PHE A 70 -8.71 7.90 0.91
CA PHE A 70 -8.38 6.97 1.98
C PHE A 70 -9.28 5.74 1.88
N VAL A 71 -8.69 4.57 1.61
CA VAL A 71 -9.42 3.32 1.42
C VAL A 71 -9.21 2.40 2.63
N ARG A 72 -10.35 1.95 3.17
CA ARG A 72 -10.42 1.06 4.33
C ARG A 72 -10.70 -0.38 3.88
N ASN A 73 -10.15 -1.35 4.60
CA ASN A 73 -10.42 -2.77 4.42
C ASN A 73 -10.66 -3.46 5.77
N GLY A 74 -11.62 -2.93 6.53
CA GLY A 74 -12.01 -3.51 7.81
C GLY A 74 -12.69 -4.87 7.62
N LYS A 75 -12.56 -5.73 8.64
CA LYS A 75 -13.08 -7.11 8.64
C LYS A 75 -14.35 -7.29 9.47
N ASP A 76 -14.69 -6.30 10.28
CA ASP A 76 -15.96 -6.23 11.00
C ASP A 76 -17.04 -5.59 10.12
N ALA A 77 -18.31 -5.75 10.48
CA ALA A 77 -19.43 -5.26 9.66
C ALA A 77 -19.35 -3.73 9.39
N GLU A 78 -18.95 -2.95 10.40
CA GLU A 78 -18.78 -1.50 10.27
C GLU A 78 -17.60 -1.15 9.35
N GLY A 79 -16.45 -1.82 9.52
CA GLY A 79 -15.28 -1.62 8.71
C GLY A 79 -15.46 -2.09 7.26
N GLU A 80 -16.22 -3.16 7.03
CA GLU A 80 -16.61 -3.59 5.69
C GLU A 80 -17.52 -2.58 5.01
N ALA A 81 -18.54 -2.06 5.70
CA ALA A 81 -19.44 -1.05 5.16
C ALA A 81 -18.69 0.25 4.82
N SER A 82 -17.83 0.72 5.73
CA SER A 82 -16.99 1.90 5.52
C SER A 82 -15.97 1.68 4.38
N GLY A 83 -15.39 0.48 4.30
CA GLY A 83 -14.53 0.05 3.20
C GLY A 83 -15.24 0.12 1.85
N ARG A 84 -16.43 -0.50 1.74
CA ARG A 84 -17.27 -0.42 0.52
C ARG A 84 -17.57 1.02 0.14
N LYS A 85 -17.95 1.87 1.10
CA LYS A 85 -18.19 3.30 0.85
C LYS A 85 -16.96 4.01 0.30
N SER A 86 -15.78 3.77 0.87
CA SER A 86 -14.52 4.38 0.38
C SER A 86 -14.15 3.91 -1.03
N VAL A 87 -14.37 2.64 -1.35
CA VAL A 87 -14.14 2.07 -2.69
C VAL A 87 -15.14 2.62 -3.71
N MET A 88 -16.41 2.77 -3.34
CA MET A 88 -17.43 3.37 -4.20
C MET A 88 -17.09 4.82 -4.55
N LYS A 89 -16.66 5.65 -3.59
CA LYS A 89 -16.20 7.01 -3.88
C LYS A 89 -15.05 7.05 -4.88
N LEU A 90 -14.11 6.10 -4.80
CA LEU A 90 -13.03 5.99 -5.78
C LEU A 90 -13.57 5.57 -7.15
N LEU A 91 -14.51 4.62 -7.22
CA LEU A 91 -15.18 4.26 -8.48
C LEU A 91 -15.91 5.45 -9.11
N ASP A 92 -16.56 6.28 -8.30
CA ASP A 92 -17.26 7.48 -8.78
C ASP A 92 -16.27 8.50 -9.39
N LEU A 93 -15.14 8.74 -8.71
CA LEU A 93 -14.06 9.59 -9.25
C LEU A 93 -13.51 9.04 -10.57
N LEU A 94 -13.25 7.73 -10.65
CA LEU A 94 -12.76 7.09 -11.88
C LEU A 94 -13.81 7.17 -13.00
N ARG A 95 -15.09 7.03 -12.67
CA ARG A 95 -16.20 7.14 -13.62
C ARG A 95 -16.31 8.57 -14.15
N GLU A 96 -16.31 9.57 -13.28
CA GLU A 96 -16.37 10.99 -13.66
C GLU A 96 -15.18 11.36 -14.57
N HIS A 97 -13.98 10.91 -14.20
CA HIS A 97 -12.79 11.11 -15.01
C HIS A 97 -12.91 10.46 -16.40
N ALA A 98 -13.43 9.24 -16.48
CA ALA A 98 -13.67 8.54 -17.74
C ALA A 98 -14.78 9.19 -18.57
N GLN A 99 -15.84 9.73 -17.95
CA GLN A 99 -16.93 10.43 -18.63
C GLN A 99 -16.44 11.73 -19.29
N LYS A 100 -15.61 12.51 -18.60
CA LYS A 100 -14.99 13.72 -19.16
C LYS A 100 -14.03 13.41 -20.32
N ARG A 101 -13.52 12.18 -20.38
CA ARG A 101 -12.58 11.68 -21.41
C ARG A 101 -13.17 10.45 -22.09
N TRP A 102 -14.42 10.56 -22.52
CA TRP A 102 -15.16 9.46 -23.10
C TRP A 102 -14.37 8.82 -24.27
N LYS A 103 -14.29 7.48 -24.27
CA LYS A 103 -13.56 6.70 -25.26
C LYS A 103 -14.31 5.42 -25.59
N LEU A 104 -14.43 5.14 -26.89
CA LEU A 104 -14.99 3.89 -27.39
C LEU A 104 -14.13 2.67 -27.00
N VAL A 105 -12.81 2.81 -27.03
CA VAL A 105 -11.86 1.72 -26.72
C VAL A 105 -11.67 1.46 -25.22
N GLY A 106 -12.38 2.21 -24.37
CA GLY A 106 -12.27 2.14 -22.91
C GLY A 106 -11.17 3.03 -22.33
N HIS A 107 -11.31 3.30 -21.04
CA HIS A 107 -10.44 4.16 -20.26
C HIS A 107 -9.43 3.32 -19.47
N ARG A 108 -8.13 3.66 -19.56
CA ARG A 108 -7.04 2.84 -19.02
C ARG A 108 -6.43 3.49 -17.79
N VAL A 109 -6.61 2.84 -16.65
CA VAL A 109 -6.09 3.28 -15.36
C VAL A 109 -4.95 2.37 -14.95
N MET A 110 -3.83 2.93 -14.49
CA MET A 110 -2.70 2.15 -13.98
C MET A 110 -2.60 2.26 -12.47
N VAL A 111 -2.42 1.15 -11.75
CA VAL A 111 -2.12 1.18 -10.32
C VAL A 111 -0.63 1.02 -10.11
N VAL A 112 -0.02 1.93 -9.35
CA VAL A 112 1.39 1.88 -8.94
C VAL A 112 1.50 2.00 -7.42
N GLY A 113 2.68 1.74 -6.87
CA GLY A 113 2.92 1.79 -5.43
C GLY A 113 3.95 0.76 -4.98
N MET A 114 4.48 0.96 -3.78
CA MET A 114 5.45 0.05 -3.14
C MET A 114 4.91 -1.38 -3.04
N PRO A 115 5.76 -2.42 -2.92
CA PRO A 115 5.30 -3.78 -2.62
C PRO A 115 4.41 -3.81 -1.37
N ASN A 116 3.40 -4.67 -1.41
CA ASN A 116 2.46 -4.93 -0.30
C ASN A 116 1.69 -3.73 0.25
N VAL A 117 1.69 -2.57 -0.41
CA VAL A 117 0.86 -1.42 0.03
C VAL A 117 -0.63 -1.75 0.01
N GLY A 118 -1.10 -2.57 -0.94
CA GLY A 118 -2.51 -2.93 -1.05
C GLY A 118 -3.09 -2.92 -2.47
N LYS A 119 -2.26 -2.74 -3.50
CA LYS A 119 -2.69 -2.64 -4.92
C LYS A 119 -3.64 -3.74 -5.37
N SER A 120 -3.25 -5.01 -5.21
CA SER A 120 -4.07 -6.15 -5.64
C SER A 120 -5.35 -6.31 -4.80
N THR A 121 -5.31 -5.93 -3.51
CA THR A 121 -6.51 -5.87 -2.67
C THR A 121 -7.47 -4.78 -3.16
N LEU A 122 -6.95 -3.59 -3.48
CA LEU A 122 -7.72 -2.49 -4.06
C LEU A 122 -8.33 -2.87 -5.41
N LEU A 123 -7.57 -3.50 -6.31
CA LEU A 123 -8.07 -4.01 -7.59
C LEU A 123 -9.26 -4.94 -7.39
N ASN A 124 -9.11 -5.95 -6.51
CA ASN A 124 -10.17 -6.92 -6.25
C ASN A 124 -11.41 -6.24 -5.65
N ALA A 125 -11.23 -5.23 -4.79
CA ALA A 125 -12.33 -4.45 -4.21
C ALA A 125 -13.05 -3.61 -5.27
N LEU A 126 -12.30 -2.88 -6.12
CA LEU A 126 -12.84 -2.11 -7.24
C LEU A 126 -13.62 -3.00 -8.21
N ARG A 127 -13.09 -4.18 -8.55
CA ARG A 127 -13.77 -5.14 -9.43
C ARG A 127 -15.06 -5.69 -8.81
N ALA A 128 -15.01 -6.06 -7.53
CA ALA A 128 -16.17 -6.60 -6.84
C ALA A 128 -17.30 -5.56 -6.74
N GLN A 129 -16.98 -4.31 -6.40
CA GLN A 129 -17.98 -3.25 -6.26
C GLN A 129 -18.44 -2.66 -7.58
N GLY A 130 -17.55 -2.55 -8.58
CA GLY A 130 -17.86 -1.88 -9.83
C GLY A 130 -18.52 -2.77 -10.89
N ILE A 131 -18.24 -4.08 -10.90
CA ILE A 131 -18.84 -5.03 -11.86
C ILE A 131 -19.39 -6.32 -11.23
N GLY A 132 -19.40 -6.45 -9.90
CA GLY A 132 -19.98 -7.62 -9.21
C GLY A 132 -19.23 -8.93 -9.44
N LYS A 133 -17.98 -8.91 -9.94
CA LYS A 133 -17.21 -10.13 -10.23
C LYS A 133 -16.16 -10.44 -9.16
N GLY A 134 -15.81 -11.72 -9.00
CA GLY A 134 -14.91 -12.22 -7.95
C GLY A 134 -13.44 -11.74 -7.98
N LYS A 135 -12.53 -12.44 -7.29
CA LYS A 135 -11.11 -12.04 -7.24
C LYS A 135 -10.37 -12.45 -8.52
N VAL A 136 -9.40 -11.62 -8.95
CA VAL A 136 -8.53 -11.91 -10.11
C VAL A 136 -7.05 -11.82 -9.80
N ALA A 137 -6.66 -11.07 -8.76
CA ALA A 137 -5.28 -10.98 -8.31
C ALA A 137 -5.09 -11.74 -7.00
N ALA A 138 -3.98 -12.47 -6.91
CA ALA A 138 -3.54 -13.09 -5.67
C ALA A 138 -3.10 -12.02 -4.67
N THR A 139 -3.46 -12.20 -3.40
CA THR A 139 -3.10 -11.29 -2.30
C THR A 139 -2.35 -12.08 -1.23
N GLY A 140 -1.21 -11.58 -0.77
CA GLY A 140 -0.41 -12.20 0.29
C GLY A 140 0.48 -11.19 0.99
N ALA A 141 0.96 -11.53 2.18
CA ALA A 141 1.80 -10.65 3.00
C ALA A 141 3.28 -10.60 2.55
N GLN A 142 3.70 -11.52 1.69
CA GLN A 142 5.08 -11.58 1.18
C GLN A 142 5.21 -10.79 -0.13
N PRO A 143 6.25 -9.94 -0.28
CA PRO A 143 6.48 -9.22 -1.53
C PRO A 143 6.67 -10.18 -2.71
N GLY A 144 6.09 -9.85 -3.86
CA GLY A 144 6.25 -10.63 -5.10
C GLY A 144 5.19 -11.70 -5.35
N VAL A 145 4.14 -11.79 -4.51
CA VAL A 145 3.02 -12.75 -4.69
C VAL A 145 2.14 -12.41 -5.91
N THR A 146 2.05 -11.14 -6.31
CA THR A 146 1.25 -10.71 -7.46
C THR A 146 1.85 -11.23 -8.77
N ARG A 147 1.20 -12.23 -9.39
CA ARG A 147 1.47 -12.63 -10.78
C ARG A 147 0.90 -11.59 -11.72
N LYS A 148 1.56 -11.36 -12.86
CA LYS A 148 1.17 -10.37 -13.87
C LYS A 148 -0.28 -10.62 -14.30
N VAL A 149 -1.20 -9.78 -13.85
CA VAL A 149 -2.59 -9.81 -14.31
C VAL A 149 -2.61 -9.29 -15.74
N SER A 150 -3.44 -9.90 -16.60
CA SER A 150 -3.54 -9.72 -18.06
C SER A 150 -2.98 -8.40 -18.62
N SER A 151 -2.23 -8.51 -19.73
CA SER A 151 -1.63 -7.37 -20.44
C SER A 151 -2.65 -6.32 -20.91
N SER A 152 -3.92 -6.70 -21.05
CA SER A 152 -5.05 -5.85 -21.43
C SER A 152 -5.70 -5.11 -20.26
N GLY A 153 -5.31 -5.39 -19.01
CA GLY A 153 -5.96 -4.83 -17.82
C GLY A 153 -7.25 -5.56 -17.42
N VAL A 154 -7.76 -5.24 -16.24
CA VAL A 154 -8.97 -5.83 -15.64
C VAL A 154 -10.09 -4.80 -15.67
N LYS A 155 -11.24 -5.14 -16.28
CA LYS A 155 -12.42 -4.29 -16.25
C LYS A 155 -12.91 -4.10 -14.80
N ILE A 156 -13.07 -2.85 -14.37
CA ILE A 156 -13.56 -2.47 -13.04
C ILE A 156 -14.83 -1.62 -13.08
N ILE A 157 -15.15 -0.99 -14.21
CA ILE A 157 -16.42 -0.30 -14.45
C ILE A 157 -16.93 -0.82 -15.81
N PRO A 158 -18.23 -1.15 -15.93
CA PRO A 158 -18.78 -1.66 -17.18
C PRO A 158 -18.73 -0.61 -18.30
N SER A 159 -18.74 -1.08 -19.54
CA SER A 159 -19.04 -0.26 -20.71
C SER A 159 -20.54 0.05 -20.78
N GLU A 160 -20.91 1.00 -21.63
CA GLU A 160 -22.32 1.27 -21.95
C GLU A 160 -22.99 0.01 -22.54
N ASP A 161 -22.34 -0.66 -23.49
CA ASP A 161 -22.80 -1.92 -24.11
C ASP A 161 -22.99 -3.04 -23.08
N ASP A 162 -22.08 -3.18 -22.10
CA ASP A 162 -22.23 -4.19 -21.04
C ASP A 162 -23.54 -3.96 -20.27
N VAL A 163 -23.90 -2.71 -19.99
CA VAL A 163 -25.14 -2.39 -19.26
C VAL A 163 -26.37 -2.63 -20.12
N GLU A 164 -26.34 -2.26 -21.40
CA GLU A 164 -27.43 -2.55 -22.33
C GLU A 164 -27.69 -4.05 -22.47
N SER A 165 -26.66 -4.89 -22.45
CA SER A 165 -26.79 -6.35 -22.55
C SER A 165 -27.31 -7.03 -21.26
N THR A 166 -27.36 -6.33 -20.13
CA THR A 166 -27.82 -6.92 -18.86
C THR A 166 -29.33 -6.91 -18.69
N ASP A 167 -29.86 -7.89 -17.94
CA ASP A 167 -31.28 -7.95 -17.58
C ASP A 167 -31.77 -6.67 -16.90
N VAL A 168 -33.03 -6.29 -17.16
CA VAL A 168 -33.63 -5.03 -16.71
C VAL A 168 -33.52 -4.81 -15.18
N GLY A 169 -33.55 -5.89 -14.39
CA GLY A 169 -33.35 -5.84 -12.93
C GLY A 169 -31.91 -5.57 -12.49
N ALA A 170 -30.92 -6.02 -13.25
CA ALA A 170 -29.50 -5.78 -13.00
C ALA A 170 -29.04 -4.41 -13.53
N ARG A 171 -29.67 -3.90 -14.59
CA ARG A 171 -29.39 -2.56 -15.17
C ARG A 171 -29.46 -1.43 -14.14
N ARG A 172 -30.37 -1.49 -13.16
CA ARG A 172 -30.50 -0.45 -12.11
C ARG A 172 -29.30 -0.33 -11.17
N LYS A 173 -28.39 -1.32 -11.14
CA LYS A 173 -27.25 -1.33 -10.20
C LYS A 173 -25.91 -0.99 -10.85
N LEU A 174 -25.82 -1.00 -12.18
CA LEU A 174 -24.57 -0.79 -12.91
C LEU A 174 -24.66 0.48 -13.75
N GLN A 175 -23.61 1.32 -13.65
CA GLN A 175 -23.47 2.52 -14.46
C GLN A 175 -22.26 2.37 -15.36
N GLY A 176 -22.51 2.22 -16.67
CA GLY A 176 -21.49 2.10 -17.70
C GLY A 176 -20.91 3.45 -18.11
N VAL A 177 -19.73 3.43 -18.75
CA VAL A 177 -19.10 4.61 -19.36
C VAL A 177 -18.26 4.21 -20.56
N GLY A 178 -18.58 4.73 -21.75
CA GLY A 178 -17.88 4.42 -23.01
C GLY A 178 -17.58 2.93 -23.17
N GLY A 179 -16.34 2.60 -23.53
CA GLY A 179 -15.85 1.22 -23.60
C GLY A 179 -15.54 0.53 -22.26
N GLY A 180 -15.87 1.17 -21.13
CA GLY A 180 -15.59 0.72 -19.76
C GLY A 180 -14.25 1.22 -19.21
N VAL A 181 -14.00 0.96 -17.93
CA VAL A 181 -12.72 1.33 -17.26
C VAL A 181 -11.92 0.07 -16.94
N TYR A 182 -10.66 0.04 -17.38
CA TYR A 182 -9.74 -1.08 -17.23
C TYR A 182 -8.57 -0.70 -16.33
N LEU A 183 -8.35 -1.49 -15.29
CA LEU A 183 -7.26 -1.31 -14.34
C LEU A 183 -6.09 -2.22 -14.67
N LEU A 184 -4.92 -1.61 -14.92
CA LEU A 184 -3.66 -2.28 -15.12
C LEU A 184 -2.94 -2.39 -13.78
N ASP A 185 -2.91 -3.59 -13.20
CA ASP A 185 -2.14 -3.87 -11.99
C ASP A 185 -0.66 -4.02 -12.34
N THR A 186 0.19 -3.30 -11.62
CA THR A 186 1.65 -3.37 -11.80
C THR A 186 2.29 -4.08 -10.60
N PRO A 187 3.37 -4.87 -10.82
CA PRO A 187 4.20 -5.33 -9.71
C PRO A 187 4.65 -4.14 -8.86
N GLY A 188 4.70 -4.31 -7.54
CA GLY A 188 5.18 -3.25 -6.68
C GLY A 188 6.63 -2.89 -7.00
N VAL A 189 6.87 -1.59 -7.21
CA VAL A 189 8.23 -1.07 -7.43
C VAL A 189 8.73 -0.59 -6.08
N PHE A 190 9.77 -1.26 -5.57
CA PHE A 190 10.45 -0.84 -4.34
C PHE A 190 11.49 0.23 -4.68
N ILE A 191 11.74 1.18 -3.77
CA ILE A 191 12.80 2.19 -3.95
C ILE A 191 14.18 1.51 -3.91
N PRO A 192 15.10 1.82 -4.85
CA PRO A 192 16.42 1.18 -4.90
C PRO A 192 17.28 1.49 -3.66
N TYR A 193 17.03 2.65 -3.06
CA TYR A 193 17.72 3.16 -1.91
C TYR A 193 16.71 3.77 -0.95
N VAL A 194 16.79 3.37 0.32
CA VAL A 194 16.08 4.01 1.42
C VAL A 194 17.13 4.85 2.14
N PRO A 195 16.94 6.19 2.22
CA PRO A 195 17.99 7.09 2.69
C PRO A 195 18.34 6.94 4.16
N ASP A 196 17.38 6.48 4.96
CA ASP A 196 17.48 6.39 6.41
C ASP A 196 17.08 5.01 6.93
N ALA A 197 17.72 4.60 8.04
CA ALA A 197 17.52 3.30 8.67
C ALA A 197 16.13 3.19 9.33
N GLU A 198 15.61 4.28 9.91
CA GLU A 198 14.29 4.33 10.51
C GLU A 198 13.21 4.10 9.44
N ALA A 199 13.33 4.77 8.29
CA ALA A 199 12.46 4.54 7.14
C ALA A 199 12.47 3.07 6.69
N MET A 200 13.63 2.42 6.69
CA MET A 200 13.73 0.99 6.36
C MET A 200 13.05 0.11 7.41
N MET A 201 13.18 0.41 8.71
CA MET A 201 12.46 -0.30 9.78
C MET A 201 10.94 -0.15 9.64
N LYS A 202 10.44 1.06 9.32
CA LYS A 202 9.02 1.31 9.06
C LYS A 202 8.49 0.52 7.86
N LEU A 203 9.22 0.53 6.72
CA LEU A 203 8.86 -0.26 5.54
C LEU A 203 8.87 -1.77 5.83
N ALA A 204 9.84 -2.24 6.61
CA ALA A 204 9.91 -3.61 7.06
C ALA A 204 8.73 -3.96 7.97
N LEU A 205 8.39 -3.16 8.98
CA LEU A 205 7.19 -3.38 9.80
C LEU A 205 5.91 -3.41 8.97
N CYS A 206 5.78 -2.55 7.96
CA CYS A 206 4.60 -2.55 7.09
C CYS A 206 4.54 -3.74 6.11
N GLY A 207 5.65 -4.48 5.96
CA GLY A 207 5.77 -5.65 5.07
C GLY A 207 6.12 -5.27 3.63
N SER A 208 6.63 -4.08 3.37
CA SER A 208 7.03 -3.65 2.02
C SER A 208 8.35 -4.28 1.54
N VAL A 209 9.14 -4.83 2.46
CA VAL A 209 10.32 -5.67 2.18
C VAL A 209 10.12 -7.07 2.77
N LYS A 210 11.00 -8.01 2.39
CA LYS A 210 10.99 -9.36 2.97
C LYS A 210 11.34 -9.29 4.45
N ASP A 211 10.68 -10.11 5.26
CA ASP A 211 10.85 -10.11 6.72
C ASP A 211 12.27 -10.46 7.17
N THR A 212 13.07 -11.11 6.31
CA THR A 212 14.47 -11.47 6.58
C THR A 212 15.49 -10.36 6.35
N ILE A 213 15.05 -9.18 5.85
CA ILE A 213 15.96 -8.07 5.55
C ILE A 213 16.50 -7.44 6.83
N ILE A 214 15.67 -7.39 7.88
CA ILE A 214 16.03 -6.90 9.20
C ILE A 214 15.75 -8.03 10.20
N PRO A 215 16.67 -8.30 11.16
CA PRO A 215 16.43 -9.31 12.19
C PRO A 215 15.06 -9.11 12.87
N PRO A 216 14.20 -10.15 12.96
CA PRO A 216 12.85 -10.00 13.50
C PRO A 216 12.81 -9.43 14.92
N VAL A 217 13.78 -9.80 15.77
CA VAL A 217 13.88 -9.30 17.15
C VAL A 217 14.10 -7.79 17.19
N MET A 218 14.94 -7.24 16.30
CA MET A 218 15.16 -5.79 16.19
C MET A 218 13.90 -5.07 15.71
N LEU A 219 13.15 -5.66 14.77
CA LEU A 219 11.86 -5.11 14.35
C LEU A 219 10.81 -5.17 15.47
N ALA A 220 10.79 -6.24 16.25
CA ALA A 220 9.90 -6.37 17.40
C ALA A 220 10.22 -5.34 18.48
N ASP A 221 11.50 -5.05 18.71
CA ASP A 221 11.96 -4.02 19.63
C ASP A 221 11.53 -2.62 19.18
N TYR A 222 11.80 -2.29 17.91
CA TYR A 222 11.32 -1.04 17.30
C TYR A 222 9.79 -0.92 17.36
N LEU A 223 9.06 -2.02 17.17
CA LEU A 223 7.61 -2.04 17.32
C LEU A 223 7.19 -1.83 18.79
N LEU A 224 7.89 -2.43 19.76
CA LEU A 224 7.62 -2.23 21.19
C LEU A 224 7.76 -0.77 21.59
N TYR A 225 8.80 -0.08 21.11
CA TYR A 225 8.94 1.36 21.30
C TYR A 225 7.68 2.12 20.86
N HIS A 226 7.19 1.86 19.64
CA HIS A 226 5.98 2.49 19.13
C HIS A 226 4.70 2.07 19.87
N LEU A 227 4.60 0.82 20.31
CA LEU A 227 3.48 0.37 21.16
C LEU A 227 3.45 1.15 22.47
N ASN A 228 4.61 1.37 23.11
CA ASN A 228 4.72 2.12 24.35
C ASN A 228 4.41 3.61 24.17
N LEU A 229 4.78 4.21 23.04
CA LEU A 229 4.38 5.59 22.71
C LEU A 229 2.86 5.75 22.62
N GLN A 230 2.16 4.73 22.13
CA GLN A 230 0.70 4.77 22.04
C GLN A 230 0.04 4.43 23.37
N SER A 231 0.30 3.23 23.88
CA SER A 231 -0.10 2.76 25.21
C SER A 231 0.40 1.33 25.44
N PRO A 232 1.06 1.05 26.58
CA PRO A 232 1.40 -0.32 26.99
C PRO A 232 0.19 -1.26 27.10
N THR A 233 -1.04 -0.73 27.22
CA THR A 233 -2.26 -1.55 27.24
C THR A 233 -2.50 -2.33 25.95
N LEU A 234 -1.82 -1.97 24.85
CA LEU A 234 -1.93 -2.66 23.57
C LEU A 234 -1.40 -4.11 23.59
N TYR A 235 -0.55 -4.45 24.57
CA TYR A 235 -0.01 -5.80 24.74
C TYR A 235 -0.24 -6.37 26.15
N SER A 236 -1.07 -5.74 26.99
CA SER A 236 -1.28 -6.13 28.39
C SER A 236 -1.90 -7.51 28.56
N GLU A 237 -2.59 -8.03 27.55
CA GLU A 237 -3.06 -9.43 27.51
C GLU A 237 -1.88 -10.41 27.62
N TYR A 238 -0.69 -10.02 27.14
CA TYR A 238 0.48 -10.89 27.04
C TYR A 238 1.48 -10.62 28.17
N ALA A 239 1.85 -9.37 28.43
CA ALA A 239 2.91 -9.03 29.38
C ALA A 239 2.56 -7.76 30.19
N PRO A 240 3.13 -7.59 31.41
CA PRO A 240 3.14 -6.29 32.05
C PRO A 240 3.92 -5.26 31.19
N PRO A 241 3.70 -3.95 31.39
CA PRO A 241 4.46 -2.92 30.68
C PRO A 241 5.97 -3.12 30.82
N THR A 242 6.70 -3.09 29.70
CA THR A 242 8.16 -3.25 29.67
C THR A 242 8.75 -2.48 28.48
N ASN A 243 10.03 -2.12 28.59
CA ASN A 243 10.85 -1.60 27.49
C ASN A 243 11.83 -2.65 26.95
N GLU A 244 11.87 -3.84 27.56
CA GLU A 244 12.79 -4.90 27.20
C GLU A 244 12.10 -5.89 26.25
N VAL A 245 12.51 -5.90 24.98
CA VAL A 245 11.91 -6.78 23.96
C VAL A 245 11.99 -8.25 24.34
N ILE A 246 13.08 -8.69 24.99
CA ILE A 246 13.26 -10.10 25.36
C ILE A 246 12.26 -10.53 26.44
N GLU A 247 11.93 -9.65 27.39
CA GLU A 247 10.90 -9.92 28.40
C GLU A 247 9.53 -10.06 27.76
N LEU A 248 9.16 -9.10 26.89
CA LEU A 248 7.90 -9.13 26.17
C LEU A 248 7.76 -10.41 25.33
N LEU A 249 8.78 -10.74 24.54
CA LEU A 249 8.78 -11.94 23.70
C LEU A 249 8.69 -13.21 24.54
N SER A 250 9.34 -13.25 25.71
CA SER A 250 9.28 -14.40 26.62
C SER A 250 7.87 -14.63 27.15
N GLU A 251 7.19 -13.57 27.58
CA GLU A 251 5.80 -13.67 28.08
C GLU A 251 4.80 -14.01 26.97
N ILE A 252 4.95 -13.42 25.78
CA ILE A 252 4.16 -13.80 24.60
C ILE A 252 4.37 -15.28 24.28
N ALA A 253 5.62 -15.76 24.25
CA ALA A 253 5.93 -17.13 23.89
C ALA A 253 5.31 -18.14 24.86
N LYS A 254 5.41 -17.88 26.17
CA LYS A 254 4.78 -18.69 27.22
C LYS A 254 3.26 -18.77 27.06
N LYS A 255 2.59 -17.63 26.84
CA LYS A 255 1.13 -17.58 26.71
C LYS A 255 0.60 -18.17 25.41
N THR A 256 1.41 -18.13 24.35
CA THR A 256 0.96 -18.54 23.01
C THR A 256 1.52 -19.87 22.51
N GLY A 257 2.28 -20.58 23.35
CA GLY A 257 2.83 -21.90 23.05
C GLY A 257 3.93 -21.89 21.99
N ARG A 258 4.63 -20.76 21.80
CA ARG A 258 5.71 -20.60 20.80
C ARG A 258 7.05 -21.05 21.36
N LEU A 259 7.14 -22.35 21.61
CA LEU A 259 8.35 -22.99 22.11
C LEU A 259 9.11 -23.66 20.97
N GLY A 260 10.42 -23.47 20.95
CA GLY A 260 11.37 -24.17 20.10
C GLY A 260 11.74 -25.56 20.63
N LYS A 261 12.74 -26.19 20.00
CA LYS A 261 13.22 -27.51 20.40
C LYS A 261 13.73 -27.49 21.84
N GLY A 262 13.31 -28.46 22.66
CA GLY A 262 13.71 -28.56 24.06
C GLY A 262 12.97 -27.60 25.01
N GLY A 263 11.89 -26.94 24.56
CA GLY A 263 11.10 -26.04 25.40
C GLY A 263 11.68 -24.64 25.56
N THR A 264 12.76 -24.31 24.83
CA THR A 264 13.33 -22.96 24.80
C THR A 264 12.43 -22.01 24.02
N ILE A 265 12.35 -20.75 24.43
CA ILE A 265 11.56 -19.73 23.72
C ILE A 265 12.15 -19.49 22.33
N ASP A 266 11.31 -19.56 21.29
CA ASP A 266 11.68 -19.18 19.93
C ASP A 266 11.42 -17.67 19.74
N THR A 267 12.46 -16.86 19.97
CA THR A 267 12.37 -15.39 19.92
C THR A 267 12.11 -14.89 18.50
N GLU A 268 12.66 -15.53 17.47
CA GLU A 268 12.44 -15.14 16.08
C GLU A 268 10.99 -15.38 15.66
N ALA A 269 10.47 -16.59 15.90
CA ALA A 269 9.08 -16.92 15.56
C ALA A 269 8.09 -16.06 16.35
N THR A 270 8.40 -15.76 17.62
CA THR A 270 7.56 -14.89 18.45
C THR A 270 7.60 -13.44 17.99
N SER A 271 8.76 -12.95 17.54
CA SER A 271 8.91 -11.62 16.95
C SER A 271 8.09 -11.47 15.68
N LEU A 272 8.21 -12.44 14.76
CA LEU A 272 7.42 -12.47 13.54
C LEU A 272 5.92 -12.49 13.86
N TRP A 273 5.51 -13.26 14.86
CA TRP A 273 4.12 -13.29 15.27
C TRP A 273 3.62 -11.94 15.81
N LEU A 274 4.39 -11.28 16.68
CA LEU A 274 4.06 -9.95 17.22
C LEU A 274 3.88 -8.94 16.07
N ILE A 275 4.83 -8.93 15.12
CA ILE A 275 4.76 -8.09 13.93
C ILE A 275 3.50 -8.39 13.11
N GLN A 276 3.15 -9.66 12.90
CA GLN A 276 1.93 -10.04 12.17
C GLN A 276 0.64 -9.66 12.92
N LYS A 277 0.63 -9.72 14.25
CA LYS A 277 -0.48 -9.24 15.08
C LYS A 277 -0.68 -7.74 14.92
N TRP A 278 0.40 -6.95 14.91
CA TRP A 278 0.30 -5.51 14.60
C TRP A 278 -0.14 -5.25 13.16
N ARG A 279 0.45 -5.93 12.17
CA ARG A 279 0.06 -5.81 10.74
C ARG A 279 -1.40 -6.13 10.47
N SER A 280 -2.05 -6.89 11.35
CA SER A 280 -3.47 -7.24 11.27
C SER A 280 -4.37 -6.37 12.15
N GLY A 281 -3.80 -5.37 12.83
CA GLY A 281 -4.52 -4.41 13.69
C GLY A 281 -4.88 -4.93 15.08
N ASN A 282 -4.30 -6.07 15.49
CA ASN A 282 -4.57 -6.71 16.78
C ASN A 282 -3.65 -6.24 17.92
N MET A 283 -2.64 -5.41 17.62
CA MET A 283 -1.74 -4.79 18.62
C MET A 283 -1.83 -3.26 18.49
N GLY A 284 -3.06 -2.76 18.36
CA GLY A 284 -3.32 -1.36 18.05
C GLY A 284 -3.32 -1.02 16.56
N ARG A 285 -3.75 0.20 16.28
CA ARG A 285 -3.89 0.79 14.94
C ARG A 285 -3.35 2.21 15.04
N PHE A 286 -2.20 2.50 14.43
CA PHE A 286 -1.53 3.79 14.54
C PHE A 286 -0.57 4.01 13.36
N LEU A 287 -0.12 5.25 13.20
CA LEU A 287 0.88 5.64 12.20
C LEU A 287 2.28 5.53 12.80
N LEU A 288 3.26 5.20 11.97
CA LEU A 288 4.69 5.23 12.31
C LEU A 288 5.38 6.51 11.84
N ASP A 289 4.73 7.29 10.96
CA ASP A 289 5.24 8.61 10.56
C ASP A 289 4.49 9.70 11.30
N ASP A 290 5.19 10.78 11.62
CA ASP A 290 4.59 11.99 12.18
C ASP A 290 3.91 12.80 11.08
N VAL A 291 2.60 13.02 11.25
CA VAL A 291 1.77 13.73 10.28
C VAL A 291 1.55 15.18 10.74
N GLU A 292 2.45 16.05 10.30
CA GLU A 292 2.38 17.49 10.50
C GLU A 292 2.40 18.22 9.16
N GLU A 293 1.94 19.47 9.12
CA GLU A 293 1.85 20.25 7.88
C GLU A 293 3.18 20.31 7.11
N LYS A 294 4.31 20.40 7.83
CA LYS A 294 5.65 20.51 7.25
C LYS A 294 6.37 19.17 7.08
N SER A 295 5.81 18.04 7.51
CA SER A 295 6.52 16.76 7.49
C SER A 295 6.87 16.31 6.07
N LEU A 296 5.99 16.57 5.09
CA LEU A 296 6.29 16.22 3.69
C LEU A 296 7.44 17.06 3.12
N GLU A 297 7.45 18.36 3.40
CA GLU A 297 8.51 19.26 2.91
C GLU A 297 9.87 18.86 3.49
N LYS A 298 9.92 18.63 4.80
CA LYS A 298 11.13 18.12 5.47
C LYS A 298 11.60 16.79 4.85
N ALA A 299 10.70 15.84 4.66
CA ALA A 299 11.04 14.55 4.06
C ALA A 299 11.57 14.67 2.62
N LYS A 300 11.12 15.68 1.85
CA LYS A 300 11.66 15.94 0.49
C LYS A 300 13.06 16.52 0.55
N LEU A 301 13.31 17.46 1.47
CA LEU A 301 14.64 18.05 1.67
C LEU A 301 15.66 16.99 2.09
N ASP A 302 15.28 16.09 2.99
CA ASP A 302 16.14 14.99 3.44
C ASP A 302 16.44 14.00 2.29
N GLU A 303 15.48 13.74 1.41
CA GLU A 303 15.67 12.91 0.20
C GLU A 303 16.63 13.56 -0.81
N GLU A 304 16.55 14.88 -1.01
CA GLU A 304 17.40 15.64 -1.92
C GLU A 304 18.84 15.80 -1.38
N GLY A 305 18.99 15.94 -0.05
CA GLY A 305 20.29 16.04 0.63
C GLY A 305 21.02 14.69 0.80
N ALA A 306 20.33 13.57 0.61
CA ALA A 306 20.91 12.23 0.77
C ALA A 306 21.90 11.90 -0.37
N VAL A 307 23.20 12.01 -0.10
CA VAL A 307 24.24 11.54 -1.02
C VAL A 307 24.27 10.00 -1.03
N PRO A 308 24.06 9.33 -2.16
CA PRO A 308 24.15 7.88 -2.22
C PRO A 308 25.56 7.42 -1.85
N SER A 309 25.69 6.39 -1.02
CA SER A 309 26.97 5.74 -0.76
C SER A 309 27.63 5.32 -2.09
N PHE A 310 28.97 5.32 -2.14
CA PHE A 310 29.73 4.96 -3.33
C PHE A 310 29.30 3.60 -3.93
N ASN A 311 28.99 2.61 -3.08
CA ASN A 311 28.48 1.31 -3.52
C ASN A 311 27.05 1.38 -4.10
N GLN A 312 26.21 2.26 -3.55
CA GLN A 312 24.84 2.50 -4.01
C GLN A 312 24.83 3.24 -5.34
N ALA A 313 25.66 4.29 -5.49
CA ALA A 313 25.88 4.99 -6.75
C ALA A 313 26.37 4.02 -7.85
N ARG A 314 27.33 3.15 -7.53
CA ARG A 314 27.87 2.17 -8.47
C ARG A 314 26.86 1.10 -8.87
N LYS A 315 25.97 0.67 -7.97
CA LYS A 315 24.90 -0.30 -8.26
C LYS A 315 23.79 0.33 -9.11
N ALA A 316 23.35 1.54 -8.76
CA ALA A 316 22.36 2.29 -9.53
C ALA A 316 22.85 2.56 -10.96
N GLU A 317 24.13 2.91 -11.14
CA GLU A 317 24.70 3.12 -12.48
C GLU A 317 24.78 1.81 -13.29
N ARG A 318 25.10 0.68 -12.64
CA ARG A 318 25.06 -0.65 -13.28
C ARG A 318 23.64 -1.03 -13.72
N GLU A 319 22.62 -0.75 -12.92
CA GLU A 319 21.22 -1.00 -13.29
C GLU A 319 20.75 -0.07 -14.42
N ARG A 320 21.06 1.23 -14.36
CA ARG A 320 20.79 2.19 -15.45
C ARG A 320 21.48 1.79 -16.76
N ARG A 321 22.69 1.24 -16.68
CA ARG A 321 23.41 0.71 -17.85
C ARG A 321 22.71 -0.54 -18.40
N ARG A 322 22.28 -1.47 -17.54
CA ARG A 322 21.50 -2.66 -17.95
C ARG A 322 20.16 -2.29 -18.59
N GLU A 323 19.46 -1.30 -18.07
CA GLU A 323 18.21 -0.81 -18.65
C GLU A 323 18.41 -0.12 -19.99
N ARG A 324 19.46 0.71 -20.12
CA ARG A 324 19.86 1.30 -21.42
C ARG A 324 20.19 0.24 -22.45
N ASN A 325 20.96 -0.78 -22.09
CA ASN A 325 21.31 -1.87 -23.00
C ASN A 325 20.07 -2.70 -23.41
N ARG A 326 19.19 -3.03 -22.45
CA ARG A 326 17.90 -3.67 -22.74
C ARG A 326 17.01 -2.85 -23.66
N ALA A 327 16.98 -1.53 -23.49
CA ALA A 327 16.22 -0.63 -24.36
C ALA A 327 16.80 -0.52 -25.77
N ARG A 328 18.09 -0.81 -25.95
CA ARG A 328 18.79 -0.83 -27.25
C ARG A 328 18.76 -2.19 -27.96
N GLY A 329 18.19 -3.22 -27.34
CA GLY A 329 18.12 -4.57 -27.93
C GLY A 329 19.44 -5.34 -27.90
N GLU A 330 20.46 -4.84 -27.21
CA GLU A 330 21.74 -5.53 -27.02
C GLU A 330 21.60 -6.54 -25.87
N LYS A 331 21.73 -7.84 -26.19
CA LYS A 331 21.71 -8.94 -25.21
C LYS A 331 22.94 -8.90 -24.31
#